data_AF-A0A2E0UZB4-F1
#
_entry.id   AF-A0A2E0UZB4-F1
#
_cell.length_a   1.000
_cell.length_b   1.000
_cell.length_c   1.000
_cell.angle_alpha   90.00
_cell.angle_beta   90.00
_cell.angle_gamma   90.00
#
_symmetry.space_group_name_H-M   'P 1'
#
loop_
_entity.id
_entity.type
_entity.pdbx_description
1 polymer ?
#
loop_
_entity_poly.entity_id
_entity_poly.type
_entity_poly.pdbx_seq_one_letter_code
_entity_poly.pdbx_strand_id
1 'polypeptide(L)'
;MNDELSDRLKKLGVHLGANHLKSPTQPVGLPNLINPKFEFQNRFGHSIAVDQNYDRDYIHGLKAYFNDSLPKKQIILSEKANLLFKDCVFIDTETTGLSQSTGTFAFMVGVGVIKQGRFFLRQYFLRNPGEEQAMLLDLASFIEPYEVLVSYNGIGFDIPILSNRYKLYRLPHPLKQKTHIDLLKYARKLWRFQYNDRSLKSIETNVLKFNRGDEEIPGWMVPDMYREYIKTGNIQPMNGVFYHNAIDIVSLGVLLDVVNEIYSASQDFSLEFNTINFALALSHQKDNNPDEAIRRYKEALNQTNLSTDIRIKTLENIGFLHKNNSAYDKALPYWAEAATLGSEKAMMELAKYFEHHSKDYQKAINYVEELILLMDNKENRIRKKILLPELEHRKQRLYKKILKEKEMKDAQLIYRAPGMLAAQSIQILLESFHIQSQVIQESAGIAYGFTAGGLGSANIYVSKEDEVEAIKVIELMESGALKIEDDISTDQEFDDIEFEDDDPLKSDD
;
A
#
# COMPACT_ATOMS: atom_id res chain seq x y z
N MET A 1 19.43 2.25 -71.13
CA MET A 1 19.11 2.94 -69.86
C MET A 1 20.42 3.41 -69.26
N ASN A 2 20.92 4.53 -69.78
CA ASN A 2 20.98 5.85 -69.13
C ASN A 2 22.23 6.04 -68.28
N ASP A 3 23.34 6.33 -68.96
CA ASP A 3 24.60 6.84 -68.39
C ASP A 3 24.39 8.07 -67.48
N GLU A 4 23.29 8.79 -67.71
CA GLU A 4 22.82 9.93 -66.91
C GLU A 4 22.50 9.59 -65.44
N LEU A 5 22.11 8.33 -65.16
CA LEU A 5 21.82 7.88 -63.79
C LEU A 5 23.11 7.61 -63.00
N SER A 6 24.14 7.11 -63.68
CA SER A 6 25.46 6.81 -63.11
C SER A 6 26.20 8.09 -62.70
N ASP A 7 26.10 9.15 -63.51
CA ASP A 7 26.71 10.44 -63.21
C ASP A 7 25.98 11.22 -62.10
N ARG A 8 24.66 11.02 -61.96
CA ARG A 8 23.89 11.56 -60.82
C ARG A 8 24.27 10.89 -59.49
N LEU A 9 24.52 9.57 -59.50
CA LEU A 9 24.92 8.83 -58.31
C LEU A 9 26.32 9.22 -57.81
N LYS A 10 27.25 9.51 -58.72
CA LYS A 10 28.60 9.99 -58.39
C LYS A 10 28.59 11.39 -57.77
N LYS A 11 27.70 12.30 -58.23
CA LYS A 11 27.53 13.64 -57.63
C LYS A 11 26.89 13.62 -56.23
N LEU A 12 26.21 12.53 -55.87
CA LEU A 12 25.58 12.32 -54.57
C LEU A 12 26.48 11.54 -53.58
N GLY A 13 27.76 11.32 -53.92
CA GLY A 13 28.73 10.67 -53.02
C GLY A 13 28.58 9.15 -52.90
N VAL A 14 27.84 8.51 -53.80
CA VAL A 14 27.67 7.05 -53.81
C VAL A 14 28.77 6.42 -54.68
N HIS A 15 29.79 5.84 -54.03
CA HIS A 15 30.82 5.05 -54.70
C HIS A 15 30.35 3.59 -54.85
N LEU A 16 30.07 3.17 -56.08
CA LEU A 16 29.84 1.75 -56.43
C LEU A 16 31.19 1.06 -56.66
N GLY A 17 31.64 0.26 -55.69
CA GLY A 17 32.86 -0.56 -55.81
C GLY A 17 33.18 -1.32 -54.53
N ALA A 18 32.94 -2.64 -54.54
CA ALA A 18 33.09 -3.55 -53.40
C ALA A 18 34.53 -4.07 -53.18
N ASN A 19 35.56 -3.20 -53.23
CA ASN A 19 36.96 -3.67 -53.16
C ASN A 19 37.77 -3.19 -51.93
N HIS A 20 37.14 -2.58 -50.91
CA HIS A 20 37.82 -2.22 -49.65
C HIS A 20 37.00 -2.51 -48.38
N LEU A 21 36.26 -3.61 -48.35
CA LEU A 21 35.68 -4.11 -47.09
C LEU A 21 36.65 -5.11 -46.47
N LYS A 22 37.27 -4.72 -45.35
CA LYS A 22 38.01 -5.65 -44.48
C LYS A 22 37.06 -6.80 -44.10
N SER A 23 37.51 -8.03 -44.28
CA SER A 23 36.77 -9.23 -43.86
C SER A 23 36.41 -9.09 -42.38
N PRO A 24 35.12 -9.21 -42.00
CA PRO A 24 34.74 -9.12 -40.61
C PRO A 24 35.35 -10.31 -39.86
N THR A 25 36.14 -9.99 -38.84
CA THR A 25 36.53 -10.91 -37.78
C THR A 25 35.29 -11.60 -37.23
N GLN A 26 35.29 -12.93 -37.21
CA GLN A 26 34.19 -13.72 -36.67
C GLN A 26 33.87 -13.30 -35.23
N PRO A 27 32.63 -12.89 -34.93
CA PRO A 27 32.20 -12.67 -33.56
C PRO A 27 32.10 -14.00 -32.82
N VAL A 28 32.54 -13.98 -31.56
CA VAL A 28 32.42 -15.08 -30.60
C VAL A 28 30.93 -15.27 -30.25
N GLY A 29 30.30 -16.26 -30.90
CA GLY A 29 29.18 -17.09 -30.41
C GLY A 29 27.87 -16.45 -29.93
N LEU A 30 26.90 -16.29 -30.84
CA LEU A 30 25.52 -16.76 -30.60
C LEU A 30 25.13 -17.75 -31.71
N PRO A 31 24.54 -18.91 -31.39
CA PRO A 31 24.21 -19.91 -32.39
C PRO A 31 22.96 -19.53 -33.16
N ASN A 32 22.97 -19.72 -34.48
CA ASN A 32 21.88 -20.25 -35.32
C ASN A 32 20.51 -20.47 -34.65
N LEU A 33 19.85 -19.42 -34.14
CA LEU A 33 18.60 -19.52 -33.37
C LEU A 33 17.41 -19.89 -34.26
N ILE A 34 17.57 -19.82 -35.58
CA ILE A 34 16.51 -19.95 -36.56
C ILE A 34 16.70 -21.16 -37.48
N ASN A 35 16.95 -22.32 -36.89
CA ASN A 35 16.46 -23.56 -37.49
C ASN A 35 15.52 -24.19 -36.46
N PRO A 36 14.22 -24.37 -36.76
CA PRO A 36 13.32 -25.05 -35.85
C PRO A 36 13.96 -26.39 -35.49
N LYS A 37 14.26 -26.57 -34.20
CA LYS A 37 14.89 -27.80 -33.72
C LYS A 37 13.88 -28.95 -33.71
N PHE A 38 12.59 -28.61 -33.63
CA PHE A 38 11.50 -29.56 -33.60
C PHE A 38 10.36 -29.10 -34.49
N GLU A 39 9.90 -30.03 -35.34
CA GLU A 39 8.64 -29.94 -36.05
C GLU A 39 7.75 -31.07 -35.52
N PHE A 40 6.58 -30.70 -35.02
CA PHE A 40 5.59 -31.63 -34.51
C PHE A 40 4.51 -31.79 -35.57
N GLN A 41 4.04 -33.01 -35.76
CA GLN A 41 2.88 -33.29 -36.58
C GLN A 41 1.80 -33.90 -35.71
N ASN A 42 0.63 -33.26 -35.67
CA ASN A 42 -0.54 -33.78 -34.99
C ASN A 42 -1.75 -33.72 -35.94
N ARG A 43 -2.93 -34.10 -35.44
CA ARG A 43 -4.16 -34.19 -36.25
C ARG A 43 -4.61 -32.86 -36.87
N PHE A 44 -4.07 -31.72 -36.42
CA PHE A 44 -4.40 -30.38 -36.92
C PHE A 44 -3.33 -29.79 -37.84
N GLY A 45 -2.25 -30.52 -38.11
CA GLY A 45 -1.17 -30.08 -39.00
C GLY A 45 0.19 -30.06 -38.31
N HIS A 46 1.05 -29.16 -38.77
CA HIS A 46 2.40 -29.00 -38.25
C HIS A 46 2.48 -27.83 -37.26
N SER A 47 3.33 -27.98 -36.25
CA SER A 47 3.77 -26.89 -35.39
C SER A 47 5.28 -26.94 -35.26
N ILE A 48 5.91 -25.81 -34.96
CA ILE A 48 7.36 -25.76 -34.74
C ILE A 48 7.69 -25.18 -33.37
N ALA A 49 8.81 -25.63 -32.82
CA ALA A 49 9.38 -25.04 -31.63
C ALA A 49 10.92 -25.03 -31.66
N VAL A 50 11.47 -24.09 -30.91
CA VAL A 50 12.91 -23.99 -30.64
C VAL A 50 13.14 -24.26 -29.16
N ASP A 51 14.00 -25.23 -28.85
CA ASP A 51 14.40 -25.52 -27.48
C ASP A 51 15.77 -24.90 -27.17
N GLN A 52 15.87 -24.34 -25.96
CA GLN A 52 17.09 -23.85 -25.36
C GLN A 52 17.19 -24.39 -23.93
N ASN A 53 18.41 -24.76 -23.52
CA ASN A 53 18.69 -25.23 -22.18
C ASN A 53 19.68 -24.28 -21.52
N TYR A 54 19.36 -23.87 -20.31
CA TYR A 54 20.26 -23.08 -19.48
C TYR A 54 20.84 -24.00 -18.41
N ASP A 55 22.16 -24.11 -18.46
CA ASP A 55 22.93 -25.01 -17.63
C ASP A 55 23.08 -24.48 -16.20
N ARG A 56 23.69 -25.31 -15.35
CA ARG A 56 23.76 -25.06 -13.91
C ARG A 56 24.63 -23.85 -13.55
N ASP A 57 25.59 -23.59 -14.41
CA ASP A 57 26.51 -22.46 -14.37
C ASP A 57 25.96 -21.23 -15.09
N TYR A 58 24.76 -21.29 -15.67
CA TYR A 58 24.13 -20.11 -16.25
C TYR A 58 23.84 -19.07 -15.18
N ILE A 59 24.36 -17.87 -15.42
CA ILE A 59 24.18 -16.71 -14.56
C ILE A 59 23.16 -15.79 -15.20
N HIS A 60 22.15 -15.42 -14.41
CA HIS A 60 21.15 -14.45 -14.81
C HIS A 60 21.09 -13.35 -13.76
N GLY A 61 21.76 -12.24 -14.05
CA GLY A 61 21.93 -11.15 -13.09
C GLY A 61 22.90 -11.54 -11.98
N LEU A 62 22.50 -11.34 -10.71
CA LEU A 62 23.37 -11.58 -9.55
C LEU A 62 23.59 -13.05 -9.18
N LYS A 63 22.89 -14.03 -9.77
CA LYS A 63 22.88 -15.42 -9.30
C LYS A 63 23.15 -16.43 -10.42
N ALA A 64 24.01 -17.42 -10.12
CA ALA A 64 24.00 -18.72 -10.79
C ALA A 64 22.79 -19.50 -10.26
N TYR A 65 21.76 -19.62 -11.08
CA TYR A 65 20.40 -19.74 -10.52
C TYR A 65 19.86 -21.16 -10.53
N PHE A 66 20.03 -21.89 -11.63
CA PHE A 66 19.49 -23.22 -11.77
C PHE A 66 20.46 -24.23 -11.16
N ASN A 67 20.17 -24.72 -9.95
CA ASN A 67 20.98 -25.72 -9.27
C ASN A 67 20.10 -26.89 -8.80
N ASP A 68 20.72 -27.98 -8.32
CA ASP A 68 20.01 -29.20 -7.94
C ASP A 68 19.05 -29.04 -6.74
N SER A 69 19.19 -27.95 -5.97
CA SER A 69 18.30 -27.66 -4.84
C SER A 69 17.02 -26.94 -5.28
N LEU A 70 17.09 -26.10 -6.31
CA LEU A 70 15.96 -25.29 -6.75
C LEU A 70 14.71 -26.12 -7.10
N PRO A 71 14.77 -27.22 -7.90
CA PRO A 71 13.61 -28.05 -8.17
C PRO A 71 12.90 -28.60 -6.92
N LYS A 72 13.61 -28.73 -5.79
CA LYS A 72 13.12 -29.25 -4.51
C LYS A 72 12.71 -28.14 -3.54
N LYS A 73 12.93 -26.88 -3.89
CA LYS A 73 12.61 -25.73 -3.04
C LYS A 73 11.09 -25.54 -3.02
N GLN A 74 10.55 -25.25 -1.84
CA GLN A 74 9.13 -24.98 -1.66
C GLN A 74 8.78 -23.56 -2.11
N ILE A 75 7.61 -23.39 -2.71
CA ILE A 75 7.02 -22.10 -3.05
C ILE A 75 6.18 -21.62 -1.87
N ILE A 76 6.66 -20.60 -1.17
CA ILE A 76 6.06 -20.07 0.07
C ILE A 76 4.91 -19.10 -0.25
N LEU A 77 4.80 -18.69 -1.51
CA LEU A 77 3.78 -17.74 -1.98
C LEU A 77 2.40 -18.38 -2.21
N SER A 78 2.30 -19.71 -2.13
CA SER A 78 1.07 -20.45 -2.37
C SER A 78 0.45 -20.95 -1.07
N GLU A 79 -0.87 -20.80 -0.96
CA GLU A 79 -1.66 -21.38 0.14
C GLU A 79 -1.74 -22.92 0.05
N LYS A 80 -1.50 -23.48 -1.14
CA LYS A 80 -1.38 -24.94 -1.31
C LYS A 80 -0.03 -25.40 -0.77
N ALA A 81 -0.06 -26.08 0.36
CA ALA A 81 1.11 -26.73 0.94
C ALA A 81 1.77 -27.69 -0.06
N ASN A 82 3.11 -27.72 -0.08
CA ASN A 82 3.96 -28.65 -0.84
C ASN A 82 4.19 -28.38 -2.34
N LEU A 83 3.83 -27.22 -2.90
CA LEU A 83 4.24 -26.88 -4.27
C LEU A 83 5.73 -26.58 -4.34
N LEU A 84 6.41 -27.17 -5.33
CA LEU A 84 7.84 -27.04 -5.56
C LEU A 84 8.12 -26.34 -6.89
N PHE A 85 9.33 -25.78 -7.04
CA PHE A 85 9.71 -25.11 -8.30
C PHE A 85 9.70 -26.04 -9.52
N LYS A 86 9.91 -27.36 -9.34
CA LYS A 86 9.78 -28.34 -10.44
C LYS A 86 8.34 -28.46 -10.97
N ASP A 87 7.36 -28.06 -10.18
CA ASP A 87 5.93 -28.12 -10.52
C ASP A 87 5.48 -26.85 -11.28
N CYS A 88 6.41 -25.90 -11.51
CA CYS A 88 6.17 -24.67 -12.24
C CYS A 88 6.38 -24.84 -13.75
N VAL A 89 5.49 -24.20 -14.50
CA VAL A 89 5.71 -23.79 -15.88
C VAL A 89 5.62 -22.27 -15.97
N PHE A 90 6.69 -21.68 -16.51
CA PHE A 90 6.81 -20.25 -16.76
C PHE A 90 6.30 -19.96 -18.17
N ILE A 91 5.54 -18.89 -18.37
CA ILE A 91 4.95 -18.58 -19.69
C ILE A 91 5.04 -17.08 -19.98
N ASP A 92 5.30 -16.79 -21.25
CA ASP A 92 5.23 -15.45 -21.85
C ASP A 92 4.82 -15.57 -23.32
N THR A 93 4.11 -14.57 -23.85
CA THR A 93 3.61 -14.59 -25.23
C THR A 93 3.95 -13.34 -26.02
N GLU A 94 4.27 -13.53 -27.30
CA GLU A 94 4.34 -12.45 -28.28
C GLU A 94 3.12 -12.49 -29.18
N THR A 95 2.48 -11.33 -29.33
CA THR A 95 1.14 -11.25 -29.91
C THR A 95 1.09 -10.29 -31.11
N THR A 96 0.13 -10.50 -32.00
CA THR A 96 -0.03 -9.67 -33.21
C THR A 96 -0.53 -8.24 -32.94
N GLY A 97 -0.84 -7.91 -31.69
CA GLY A 97 -1.22 -6.58 -31.26
C GLY A 97 -1.59 -6.51 -29.78
N LEU A 98 -1.74 -5.29 -29.26
CA LEU A 98 -1.97 -5.04 -27.83
C LEU A 98 -3.44 -5.23 -27.39
N SER A 99 -4.37 -5.42 -28.33
CA SER A 99 -5.79 -5.61 -28.02
C SER A 99 -6.09 -7.06 -27.66
N GLN A 100 -7.02 -7.33 -26.74
CA GLN A 100 -7.53 -8.68 -26.49
C GLN A 100 -8.70 -9.06 -27.42
N SER A 101 -8.80 -8.38 -28.58
CA SER A 101 -9.87 -8.64 -29.54
C SER A 101 -9.74 -10.03 -30.16
N THR A 102 -10.81 -10.52 -30.76
CA THR A 102 -10.88 -11.87 -31.39
C THR A 102 -9.86 -12.10 -32.50
N GLY A 103 -9.29 -11.02 -33.07
CA GLY A 103 -8.26 -11.08 -34.11
C GLY A 103 -6.82 -11.16 -33.58
N THR A 104 -6.58 -10.89 -32.29
CA THR A 104 -5.24 -11.01 -31.70
C THR A 104 -4.97 -12.48 -31.34
N PHE A 105 -3.79 -12.95 -31.71
CA PHE A 105 -3.29 -14.27 -31.32
C PHE A 105 -1.82 -14.18 -30.94
N ALA A 106 -1.38 -15.14 -30.13
CA ALA A 106 0.02 -15.32 -29.79
C ALA A 106 0.72 -16.02 -30.96
N PHE A 107 1.61 -15.33 -31.65
CA PHE A 107 2.42 -15.93 -32.70
C PHE A 107 3.68 -16.58 -32.16
N MET A 108 4.09 -16.21 -30.93
CA MET A 108 5.09 -16.92 -30.17
C MET A 108 4.54 -17.21 -28.77
N VAL A 109 4.72 -18.44 -28.30
CA VAL A 109 4.45 -18.81 -26.92
C VAL A 109 5.68 -19.51 -26.39
N GLY A 110 6.39 -18.84 -25.50
CA GLY A 110 7.50 -19.45 -24.81
C GLY A 110 7.05 -20.05 -23.48
N VAL A 111 7.58 -21.22 -23.18
CA VAL A 111 7.35 -21.93 -21.92
C VAL A 111 8.67 -22.42 -21.33
N GLY A 112 8.87 -22.15 -20.04
CA GLY A 112 10.05 -22.53 -19.28
C GLY A 112 9.71 -23.51 -18.17
N VAL A 113 10.58 -24.48 -17.90
CA VAL A 113 10.41 -25.47 -16.82
C VAL A 113 11.75 -25.79 -16.17
N ILE A 114 11.73 -26.09 -14.87
CA ILE A 114 12.95 -26.46 -14.13
C ILE A 114 12.99 -27.98 -13.95
N LYS A 115 14.03 -28.62 -14.50
CA LYS A 115 14.25 -30.08 -14.35
C LYS A 115 15.71 -30.38 -14.09
N GLN A 116 16.01 -31.29 -13.16
CA GLN A 116 17.39 -31.77 -12.90
C GLN A 116 18.42 -30.63 -12.70
N GLY A 117 17.99 -29.53 -12.07
CA GLY A 117 18.81 -28.35 -11.83
C GLY A 117 19.12 -27.50 -13.07
N ARG A 118 18.40 -27.67 -14.18
CA ARG A 118 18.53 -26.88 -15.42
C ARG A 118 17.20 -26.22 -15.75
N PHE A 119 17.24 -25.13 -16.51
CA PHE A 119 16.04 -24.49 -17.05
C PHE A 119 15.89 -24.85 -18.53
N PHE A 120 14.75 -25.47 -18.85
CA PHE A 120 14.39 -25.88 -20.20
C PHE A 120 13.38 -24.88 -20.73
N LEU A 121 13.77 -24.15 -21.77
CA LEU A 121 12.94 -23.21 -22.50
C LEU A 121 12.52 -23.85 -23.82
N ARG A 122 11.23 -23.77 -24.12
CA ARG A 122 10.67 -24.09 -25.43
C ARG A 122 9.87 -22.91 -25.94
N GLN A 123 10.17 -22.46 -27.16
CA GLN A 123 9.47 -21.36 -27.81
C GLN A 123 8.72 -21.90 -29.02
N TYR A 124 7.41 -21.97 -28.90
CA TYR A 124 6.52 -22.28 -30.02
C TYR A 124 6.39 -21.05 -30.91
N PHE A 125 6.47 -21.22 -32.23
CA PHE A 125 6.41 -20.12 -33.18
C PHE A 125 5.48 -20.46 -34.36
N LEU A 126 4.62 -19.53 -34.74
CA LEU A 126 3.75 -19.67 -35.91
C LEU A 126 4.45 -19.18 -37.17
N ARG A 127 4.80 -20.08 -38.09
CA ARG A 127 5.32 -19.66 -39.41
C ARG A 127 4.22 -19.04 -40.26
N ASN A 128 3.01 -19.52 -40.04
CA ASN A 128 1.79 -18.98 -40.61
C ASN A 128 0.62 -19.19 -39.63
N PRO A 129 -0.45 -18.37 -39.70
CA PRO A 129 -1.59 -18.51 -38.79
C PRO A 129 -2.33 -19.85 -38.84
N GLY A 130 -2.19 -20.62 -39.94
CA GLY A 130 -2.82 -21.93 -40.08
C GLY A 130 -2.27 -23.01 -39.13
N GLU A 131 -1.08 -22.79 -38.57
CA GLU A 131 -0.42 -23.73 -37.64
C GLU A 131 -0.92 -23.60 -36.20
N GLU A 132 -1.74 -22.59 -35.89
CA GLU A 132 -2.10 -22.25 -34.51
C GLU A 132 -2.80 -23.38 -33.76
N GLN A 133 -3.74 -24.07 -34.41
CA GLN A 133 -4.48 -25.14 -33.76
C GLN A 133 -3.56 -26.34 -33.42
N ALA A 134 -2.57 -26.62 -34.28
CA ALA A 134 -1.55 -27.64 -34.01
C ALA A 134 -0.65 -27.21 -32.85
N MET A 135 -0.14 -25.96 -32.89
CA MET A 135 0.68 -25.38 -31.82
C MET A 135 -0.01 -25.42 -30.46
N LEU A 136 -1.29 -25.01 -30.38
CA LEU A 136 -2.03 -24.97 -29.12
C LEU A 136 -2.22 -26.36 -28.50
N LEU A 137 -2.41 -27.39 -29.33
CA LEU A 137 -2.53 -28.78 -28.85
C LEU A 137 -1.19 -29.28 -28.27
N ASP A 138 -0.09 -28.99 -28.94
CA ASP A 138 1.25 -29.38 -28.48
C ASP A 138 1.65 -28.61 -27.22
N LEU A 139 1.35 -27.30 -27.18
CA LEU A 139 1.52 -26.45 -26.00
C LEU A 139 0.72 -26.98 -24.81
N ALA A 140 -0.53 -27.39 -25.03
CA ALA A 140 -1.35 -27.96 -23.96
C ALA A 140 -0.74 -29.23 -23.38
N SER A 141 -0.24 -30.11 -24.25
CA SER A 141 0.44 -31.33 -23.83
C SER A 141 1.73 -31.05 -23.05
N PHE A 142 2.47 -29.99 -23.42
CA PHE A 142 3.67 -29.56 -22.68
C PHE A 142 3.33 -29.02 -21.29
N ILE A 143 2.28 -28.19 -21.18
CA ILE A 143 1.88 -27.50 -19.96
C ILE A 143 1.17 -28.44 -18.96
N GLU A 144 0.50 -29.48 -19.44
CA GLU A 144 -0.36 -30.35 -18.63
C GLU A 144 0.30 -30.91 -17.36
N PRO A 145 1.55 -31.42 -17.39
CA PRO A 145 2.18 -32.05 -16.23
C PRO A 145 2.50 -31.13 -15.05
N TYR A 146 2.39 -29.81 -15.21
CA TYR A 146 2.78 -28.83 -14.19
C TYR A 146 1.57 -28.29 -13.44
N GLU A 147 1.69 -28.06 -12.14
CA GLU A 147 0.58 -27.61 -11.29
C GLU A 147 0.51 -26.07 -11.18
N VAL A 148 1.66 -25.41 -11.35
CA VAL A 148 1.82 -23.97 -11.13
C VAL A 148 2.14 -23.26 -12.42
N LEU A 149 1.29 -22.30 -12.79
CA LEU A 149 1.54 -21.39 -13.89
C LEU A 149 2.19 -20.13 -13.33
N VAL A 150 3.31 -19.71 -13.92
CA VAL A 150 4.03 -18.50 -13.52
C VAL A 150 4.16 -17.57 -14.72
N SER A 151 3.78 -16.30 -14.56
CA SER A 151 3.83 -15.29 -15.62
C SER A 151 4.15 -13.91 -15.04
N TYR A 152 4.45 -12.93 -15.89
CA TYR A 152 4.48 -11.52 -15.51
C TYR A 152 3.32 -10.78 -16.17
N ASN A 153 2.34 -10.31 -15.41
CA ASN A 153 1.11 -9.69 -15.93
C ASN A 153 0.21 -10.61 -16.78
N GLY A 154 0.47 -11.91 -16.81
CA GLY A 154 -0.28 -12.85 -17.64
C GLY A 154 -1.75 -13.00 -17.28
N ILE A 155 -2.17 -12.76 -16.03
CA ILE A 155 -3.61 -12.74 -15.68
C ILE A 155 -4.36 -11.70 -16.52
N GLY A 156 -3.73 -10.54 -16.74
CA GLY A 156 -4.32 -9.43 -17.47
C GLY A 156 -4.10 -9.48 -18.97
N PHE A 157 -3.23 -10.35 -19.49
CA PHE A 157 -2.78 -10.31 -20.88
C PHE A 157 -2.68 -11.69 -21.55
N ASP A 158 -1.61 -12.46 -21.28
CA ASP A 158 -1.30 -13.71 -21.97
C ASP A 158 -2.42 -14.75 -21.83
N ILE A 159 -2.92 -14.93 -20.60
CA ILE A 159 -3.86 -15.99 -20.28
C ILE A 159 -5.22 -15.74 -20.93
N PRO A 160 -5.83 -14.54 -20.89
CA PRO A 160 -7.03 -14.24 -21.66
C PRO A 160 -6.90 -14.53 -23.16
N ILE A 161 -5.78 -14.16 -23.78
CA ILE A 161 -5.53 -14.37 -25.22
C ILE A 161 -5.53 -15.88 -25.51
N LEU A 162 -4.67 -16.65 -24.85
CA LEU A 162 -4.59 -18.11 -25.04
C LEU A 162 -5.93 -18.80 -24.73
N SER A 163 -6.60 -18.39 -23.64
CA SER A 163 -7.90 -18.94 -23.24
C SER A 163 -8.96 -18.77 -24.32
N ASN A 164 -8.98 -17.61 -24.98
CA ASN A 164 -9.91 -17.35 -26.08
C ASN A 164 -9.58 -18.22 -27.30
N ARG A 165 -8.30 -18.44 -27.62
CA ARG A 165 -7.91 -19.34 -28.72
C ARG A 165 -8.24 -20.81 -28.43
N TYR A 166 -7.99 -21.30 -27.21
CA TYR A 166 -8.40 -22.65 -26.79
C TYR A 166 -9.92 -22.85 -26.91
N LYS A 167 -10.72 -21.86 -26.50
CA LYS A 167 -12.18 -21.87 -26.66
C LYS A 167 -12.60 -21.87 -28.12
N LEU A 168 -12.01 -21.00 -28.94
CA LEU A 168 -12.31 -20.87 -30.37
C LEU A 168 -12.12 -22.21 -31.10
N TYR A 169 -11.00 -22.89 -30.84
CA TYR A 169 -10.68 -24.19 -31.46
C TYR A 169 -11.27 -25.40 -30.73
N ARG A 170 -12.04 -25.20 -29.65
CA ARG A 170 -12.62 -26.26 -28.81
C ARG A 170 -11.58 -27.29 -28.34
N LEU A 171 -10.40 -26.80 -27.96
CA LEU A 171 -9.29 -27.60 -27.48
C LEU A 171 -9.32 -27.73 -25.95
N PRO A 172 -8.67 -28.76 -25.37
CA PRO A 172 -8.42 -28.83 -23.93
C PRO A 172 -7.74 -27.56 -23.45
N HIS A 173 -8.18 -27.03 -22.31
CA HIS A 173 -7.71 -25.75 -21.77
C HIS A 173 -6.76 -25.98 -20.59
N PRO A 174 -5.44 -26.10 -20.81
CA PRO A 174 -4.48 -26.55 -19.79
C PRO A 174 -4.29 -25.53 -18.66
N LEU A 175 -4.59 -24.26 -18.92
CA LEU A 175 -4.36 -23.14 -18.00
C LEU A 175 -5.43 -22.99 -16.90
N LYS A 176 -6.66 -23.48 -17.13
CA LYS A 176 -7.84 -23.14 -16.28
C LYS A 176 -7.76 -23.71 -14.86
N GLN A 177 -7.07 -24.83 -14.68
CA GLN A 177 -7.05 -25.58 -13.41
C GLN A 177 -5.76 -25.37 -12.60
N LYS A 178 -4.83 -24.53 -13.09
CA LYS A 178 -3.52 -24.35 -12.47
C LYS A 178 -3.56 -23.29 -11.38
N THR A 179 -2.72 -23.47 -10.36
CA THR A 179 -2.42 -22.39 -9.42
C THR A 179 -1.60 -21.34 -10.17
N HIS A 180 -2.07 -20.10 -10.24
CA HIS A 180 -1.41 -19.05 -11.02
C HIS A 180 -0.69 -18.05 -10.11
N ILE A 181 0.63 -17.97 -10.26
CA ILE A 181 1.50 -16.96 -9.65
C ILE A 181 1.81 -15.90 -10.70
N ASP A 182 1.12 -14.76 -10.64
CA ASP A 182 1.46 -13.59 -11.43
C ASP A 182 2.47 -12.71 -10.70
N LEU A 183 3.70 -12.69 -11.19
CA LEU A 183 4.83 -12.01 -10.54
C LEU A 183 4.68 -10.49 -10.51
N LEU A 184 3.87 -9.88 -11.39
CA LEU A 184 3.62 -8.43 -11.32
C LEU A 184 2.88 -8.04 -10.03
N LYS A 185 2.03 -8.92 -9.51
CA LYS A 185 1.36 -8.72 -8.20
C LYS A 185 2.38 -8.59 -7.09
N TYR A 186 3.36 -9.49 -7.05
CA TYR A 186 4.42 -9.49 -6.04
C TYR A 186 5.38 -8.33 -6.26
N ALA A 187 5.70 -8.02 -7.52
CA ALA A 187 6.56 -6.89 -7.84
C ALA A 187 5.98 -5.55 -7.38
N ARG A 188 4.67 -5.35 -7.58
CA ARG A 188 3.93 -4.20 -7.06
C ARG A 188 3.85 -4.18 -5.54
N LYS A 189 3.72 -5.33 -4.88
CA LYS A 189 3.71 -5.39 -3.42
C LYS A 189 5.06 -4.98 -2.84
N LEU A 190 6.14 -5.59 -3.31
CA LEU A 190 7.48 -5.46 -2.74
C LEU A 190 8.18 -4.14 -3.12
N TRP A 191 8.08 -3.72 -4.38
CA TRP A 191 8.94 -2.65 -4.90
C TRP A 191 8.22 -1.34 -5.27
N ARG A 192 6.91 -1.19 -5.00
CA ARG A 192 6.17 0.07 -5.32
C ARG A 192 6.68 1.32 -4.61
N PHE A 193 7.35 1.17 -3.49
CA PHE A 193 7.94 2.29 -2.73
C PHE A 193 9.41 2.50 -3.07
N GLN A 194 10.01 1.58 -3.82
CA GLN A 194 11.40 1.65 -4.29
C GLN A 194 11.48 2.20 -5.71
N TYR A 195 10.61 1.72 -6.60
CA TYR A 195 10.64 2.00 -8.03
C TYR A 195 9.26 2.41 -8.55
N ASN A 196 9.24 3.47 -9.35
CA ASN A 196 8.03 3.94 -10.04
C ASN A 196 7.62 2.94 -11.13
N ASP A 197 8.57 2.57 -11.98
CA ASP A 197 8.39 1.55 -13.01
C ASP A 197 8.68 0.15 -12.46
N ARG A 198 7.74 -0.76 -12.72
CA ARG A 198 7.80 -2.20 -12.38
C ARG A 198 7.43 -3.02 -13.61
N SER A 199 7.83 -2.59 -14.80
CA SER A 199 7.94 -3.46 -15.97
C SER A 199 8.92 -4.60 -15.67
N LEU A 200 8.80 -5.73 -16.37
CA LEU A 200 9.75 -6.85 -16.18
C LEU A 200 11.19 -6.39 -16.43
N LYS A 201 11.41 -5.62 -17.50
CA LYS A 201 12.70 -4.98 -17.81
C LYS A 201 13.24 -4.11 -16.66
N SER A 202 12.40 -3.30 -16.03
CA SER A 202 12.80 -2.52 -14.84
C SER A 202 13.19 -3.44 -13.68
N ILE A 203 12.43 -4.50 -13.44
CA ILE A 203 12.74 -5.46 -12.37
C ILE A 203 14.04 -6.22 -12.65
N GLU A 204 14.30 -6.63 -13.89
CA GLU A 204 15.56 -7.24 -14.29
C GLU A 204 16.75 -6.34 -13.96
N THR A 205 16.74 -5.08 -14.41
CA THR A 205 17.84 -4.15 -14.17
C THR A 205 17.97 -3.79 -12.69
N ASN A 206 16.87 -3.45 -12.03
CA ASN A 206 16.92 -2.85 -10.71
C ASN A 206 16.98 -3.88 -9.57
N VAL A 207 16.36 -5.05 -9.74
CA VAL A 207 16.27 -6.10 -8.73
C VAL A 207 17.22 -7.25 -9.06
N LEU A 208 17.13 -7.80 -10.27
CA LEU A 208 17.97 -8.94 -10.66
C LEU A 208 19.41 -8.53 -11.01
N LYS A 209 19.66 -7.23 -11.25
CA LYS A 209 20.89 -6.66 -11.82
C LYS A 209 21.28 -7.31 -13.14
N PHE A 210 20.26 -7.66 -13.92
CA PHE A 210 20.42 -8.21 -15.25
C PHE A 210 20.29 -7.12 -16.31
N ASN A 211 21.23 -7.09 -17.24
CA ASN A 211 21.18 -6.24 -18.41
C ASN A 211 21.03 -7.13 -19.64
N ARG A 212 20.02 -6.85 -20.47
CA ARG A 212 19.80 -7.55 -21.73
C ARG A 212 20.93 -7.23 -22.72
N GLY A 213 21.23 -8.17 -23.62
CA GLY A 213 22.26 -8.08 -24.65
C GLY A 213 21.86 -7.22 -25.84
N ASP A 214 22.76 -7.11 -26.82
CA ASP A 214 22.59 -6.29 -28.04
C ASP A 214 21.50 -6.84 -28.98
N GLU A 215 21.10 -8.10 -28.79
CA GLU A 215 20.02 -8.75 -29.53
C GLU A 215 18.62 -8.28 -29.09
N GLU A 216 18.53 -7.59 -27.95
CA GLU A 216 17.26 -7.11 -27.40
C GLU A 216 16.60 -6.08 -28.32
N ILE A 217 15.31 -6.27 -28.55
CA ILE A 217 14.48 -5.34 -29.31
C ILE A 217 13.44 -4.65 -28.42
N PRO A 218 13.12 -3.39 -28.70
CA PRO A 218 11.94 -2.76 -28.11
C PRO A 218 10.65 -3.58 -28.35
N GLY A 219 10.00 -4.01 -27.27
CA GLY A 219 8.79 -4.86 -27.34
C GLY A 219 7.64 -4.31 -28.19
N TRP A 220 7.52 -2.99 -28.33
CA TRP A 220 6.51 -2.37 -29.19
C TRP A 220 6.72 -2.63 -30.69
N MET A 221 7.93 -3.01 -31.12
CA MET A 221 8.24 -3.37 -32.51
C MET A 221 7.90 -4.83 -32.84
N VAL A 222 7.74 -5.68 -31.82
CA VAL A 222 7.58 -7.13 -31.99
C VAL A 222 6.42 -7.51 -32.92
N PRO A 223 5.21 -6.90 -32.82
CA PRO A 223 4.12 -7.21 -33.73
C PRO A 223 4.42 -6.85 -35.20
N ASP A 224 5.11 -5.73 -35.44
CA ASP A 224 5.48 -5.29 -36.78
C ASP A 224 6.53 -6.19 -37.42
N MET A 225 7.49 -6.69 -36.63
CA MET A 225 8.50 -7.63 -37.10
C MET A 225 7.86 -8.95 -37.55
N TYR A 226 6.88 -9.46 -36.79
CA TYR A 226 6.13 -10.64 -37.21
C TYR A 226 5.29 -10.38 -38.49
N ARG A 227 4.64 -9.22 -38.59
CA ARG A 227 3.93 -8.83 -39.83
C ARG A 227 4.85 -8.82 -41.05
N GLU A 228 6.06 -8.31 -40.90
CA GLU A 228 7.05 -8.26 -41.98
C GLU A 228 7.58 -9.66 -42.34
N TYR A 229 7.79 -10.52 -41.33
CA TYR A 229 8.14 -11.92 -41.55
C TYR A 229 7.07 -12.65 -42.38
N ILE A 230 5.78 -12.49 -42.06
CA ILE A 230 4.70 -13.13 -42.82
C ILE A 230 4.65 -12.65 -44.28
N LYS A 231 5.00 -11.38 -44.55
CA LYS A 231 5.02 -10.82 -45.91
C LYS A 231 6.23 -11.27 -46.72
N THR A 232 7.40 -11.29 -46.10
CA THR A 232 8.69 -11.43 -46.81
C THR A 232 9.27 -12.83 -46.73
N GLY A 233 8.84 -13.63 -45.74
CA GLY A 233 9.50 -14.87 -45.35
C GLY A 233 10.89 -14.66 -44.71
N ASN A 234 11.36 -13.42 -44.56
CA ASN A 234 12.67 -13.14 -43.97
C ASN A 234 12.61 -13.27 -42.45
N ILE A 235 13.16 -14.37 -41.97
CA ILE A 235 13.13 -14.72 -40.54
C ILE A 235 14.27 -14.06 -39.74
N GLN A 236 15.30 -13.51 -40.39
CA GLN A 236 16.47 -12.94 -39.70
C GLN A 236 16.14 -11.91 -38.60
N PRO A 237 15.20 -10.95 -38.81
CA PRO A 237 14.81 -10.01 -37.76
C PRO A 237 14.19 -10.69 -36.54
N MET A 238 13.56 -11.87 -36.70
CA MET A 238 12.90 -12.57 -35.60
C MET A 238 13.86 -13.09 -34.54
N ASN A 239 15.18 -13.16 -34.80
CA ASN A 239 16.19 -13.48 -33.79
C ASN A 239 16.02 -12.65 -32.50
N GLY A 240 15.80 -11.35 -32.64
CA GLY A 240 15.60 -10.45 -31.49
C GLY A 240 14.30 -10.74 -30.74
N VAL A 241 13.25 -11.17 -31.44
CA VAL A 241 11.96 -11.57 -30.83
C VAL A 241 12.12 -12.86 -30.02
N PHE A 242 12.81 -13.87 -30.59
CA PHE A 242 13.14 -15.09 -29.86
C PHE A 242 14.01 -14.79 -28.63
N TYR A 243 14.99 -13.90 -28.76
CA TYR A 243 15.83 -13.48 -27.64
C TYR A 243 15.00 -12.79 -26.54
N HIS A 244 14.16 -11.82 -26.90
CA HIS A 244 13.29 -11.09 -25.97
C HIS A 244 12.42 -12.04 -25.15
N ASN A 245 11.62 -12.88 -25.82
CA ASN A 245 10.75 -13.85 -25.16
C ASN A 245 11.54 -14.87 -24.32
N ALA A 246 12.72 -15.29 -24.77
CA ALA A 246 13.56 -16.21 -24.02
C ALA A 246 14.04 -15.60 -22.68
N ILE A 247 14.53 -14.36 -22.74
CA ILE A 247 14.96 -13.61 -21.56
C ILE A 247 13.79 -13.39 -20.61
N ASP A 248 12.63 -12.95 -21.11
CA ASP A 248 11.44 -12.71 -20.29
C ASP A 248 11.10 -13.95 -19.45
N ILE A 249 11.09 -15.13 -20.07
CA ILE A 249 10.74 -16.40 -19.41
C ILE A 249 11.79 -16.84 -18.39
N VAL A 250 13.07 -16.72 -18.74
CA VAL A 250 14.17 -17.04 -17.81
C VAL A 250 14.13 -16.11 -16.60
N SER A 251 13.88 -14.81 -16.82
CA SER A 251 13.69 -13.81 -15.77
C SER A 251 12.55 -14.18 -14.83
N LEU A 252 11.46 -14.79 -15.31
CA LEU A 252 10.37 -15.27 -14.43
C LEU A 252 10.86 -16.35 -13.47
N GLY A 253 11.66 -17.29 -13.99
CA GLY A 253 12.31 -18.33 -13.21
C GLY A 253 13.08 -17.70 -12.06
N VAL A 254 13.95 -16.74 -12.40
CA VAL A 254 14.86 -16.02 -11.49
C VAL A 254 14.13 -15.14 -10.47
N LEU A 255 13.10 -14.43 -10.93
CA LEU A 255 12.31 -13.54 -10.09
C LEU A 255 11.46 -14.32 -9.08
N LEU A 256 10.95 -15.50 -9.44
CA LEU A 256 10.15 -16.30 -8.51
C LEU A 256 10.94 -16.68 -7.25
N ASP A 257 12.20 -17.13 -7.36
CA ASP A 257 12.98 -17.45 -6.16
C ASP A 257 13.43 -16.22 -5.39
N VAL A 258 13.73 -15.09 -6.06
CA VAL A 258 14.02 -13.84 -5.35
C VAL A 258 12.82 -13.44 -4.48
N VAL A 259 11.61 -13.50 -5.04
CA VAL A 259 10.39 -13.25 -4.26
C VAL A 259 10.24 -14.30 -3.15
N ASN A 260 10.47 -15.58 -3.43
CA ASN A 260 10.37 -16.65 -2.45
C ASN A 260 11.35 -16.49 -1.27
N GLU A 261 12.59 -16.06 -1.53
CA GLU A 261 13.62 -15.77 -0.54
C GLU A 261 13.25 -14.57 0.34
N ILE A 262 12.70 -13.50 -0.26
CA ILE A 262 12.23 -12.33 0.48
C ILE A 262 11.12 -12.74 1.46
N TYR A 263 10.18 -13.61 1.04
CA TYR A 263 9.09 -14.07 1.91
C TYR A 263 9.51 -15.12 2.94
N SER A 264 10.54 -15.94 2.67
CA SER A 264 11.06 -16.91 3.67
C SER A 264 11.90 -16.28 4.78
N ALA A 265 12.28 -15.01 4.64
CA ALA A 265 13.27 -14.37 5.53
C ALA A 265 14.60 -15.14 5.60
N SER A 266 14.92 -15.96 4.59
CA SER A 266 16.05 -16.90 4.64
C SER A 266 17.39 -16.29 4.24
N GLN A 267 17.45 -15.02 3.82
CA GLN A 267 18.68 -14.34 3.38
C GLN A 267 18.68 -12.82 3.60
N ASP A 268 19.90 -12.26 3.64
CA ASP A 268 20.27 -10.83 3.65
C ASP A 268 19.76 -10.01 2.46
N PHE A 269 19.07 -10.62 1.47
CA PHE A 269 18.62 -9.93 0.25
C PHE A 269 17.65 -8.77 0.53
N SER A 270 16.93 -8.80 1.66
CA SER A 270 16.12 -7.67 2.11
C SER A 270 16.94 -6.44 2.52
N LEU A 271 18.23 -6.61 2.86
CA LEU A 271 19.11 -5.51 3.25
C LEU A 271 19.51 -4.62 2.07
N GLU A 272 19.44 -5.14 0.85
CA GLU A 272 19.75 -4.36 -0.36
C GLU A 272 18.66 -3.33 -0.70
N PHE A 273 17.43 -3.52 -0.18
CA PHE A 273 16.29 -2.66 -0.51
C PHE A 273 15.71 -2.01 0.73
N ASN A 274 15.81 -0.68 0.79
CA ASN A 274 15.39 0.13 1.94
C ASN A 274 13.88 0.13 2.19
N THR A 275 13.04 -0.47 1.34
CA THR A 275 11.57 -0.38 1.47
C THR A 275 10.87 -1.73 1.53
N ILE A 276 11.61 -2.85 1.42
CA ILE A 276 11.03 -4.19 1.45
C ILE A 276 10.37 -4.49 2.80
N ASN A 277 11.03 -4.18 3.92
CA ASN A 277 10.47 -4.43 5.24
C ASN A 277 9.18 -3.63 5.47
N PHE A 278 9.12 -2.39 5.01
CA PHE A 278 7.89 -1.58 5.02
C PHE A 278 6.77 -2.21 4.16
N ALA A 279 7.11 -2.72 2.97
CA ALA A 279 6.16 -3.39 2.09
C ALA A 279 5.63 -4.72 2.65
N LEU A 280 6.49 -5.52 3.28
CA LEU A 280 6.12 -6.76 3.97
C LEU A 280 5.23 -6.46 5.18
N ALA A 281 5.58 -5.46 5.98
CA ALA A 281 4.77 -5.03 7.12
C ALA A 281 3.34 -4.65 6.70
N LEU A 282 3.19 -3.91 5.60
CA LEU A 282 1.86 -3.58 5.04
C LEU A 282 1.09 -4.83 4.60
N SER A 283 1.77 -5.87 4.12
CA SER A 283 1.13 -7.13 3.75
C SER A 283 0.64 -7.88 4.98
N HIS A 284 1.49 -8.05 6.00
CA HIS A 284 1.09 -8.67 7.27
C HIS A 284 -0.03 -7.90 7.98
N GLN A 285 -0.02 -6.57 7.93
CA GLN A 285 -1.12 -5.75 8.46
C GLN A 285 -2.44 -6.04 7.72
N LYS A 286 -2.40 -6.17 6.39
CA LYS A 286 -3.59 -6.52 5.60
C LYS A 286 -4.08 -7.94 5.90
N ASP A 287 -3.15 -8.86 6.15
CA ASP A 287 -3.44 -10.27 6.47
C ASP A 287 -3.77 -10.47 7.97
N ASN A 288 -4.01 -9.38 8.71
CA ASN A 288 -4.37 -9.36 10.13
C ASN A 288 -3.35 -10.06 11.05
N ASN A 289 -2.06 -9.94 10.74
CA ASN A 289 -0.93 -10.40 11.54
C ASN A 289 -0.17 -9.20 12.14
N PRO A 290 -0.71 -8.57 13.21
CA PRO A 290 -0.17 -7.30 13.73
C PRO A 290 1.24 -7.44 14.33
N ASP A 291 1.55 -8.56 14.98
CA ASP A 291 2.86 -8.76 15.62
C ASP A 291 3.98 -8.82 14.59
N GLU A 292 3.78 -9.57 13.52
CA GLU A 292 4.73 -9.66 12.41
C GLU A 292 4.81 -8.34 11.64
N ALA A 293 3.68 -7.64 11.46
CA ALA A 293 3.69 -6.30 10.86
C ALA A 293 4.54 -5.31 11.67
N ILE A 294 4.38 -5.29 13.00
CA ILE A 294 5.19 -4.45 13.90
C ILE A 294 6.66 -4.84 13.81
N ARG A 295 6.97 -6.14 13.81
CA ARG A 295 8.35 -6.65 13.69
C ARG A 295 9.01 -6.13 12.40
N ARG A 296 8.33 -6.27 11.26
CA ARG A 296 8.80 -5.77 9.96
C ARG A 296 8.91 -4.25 9.89
N TYR A 297 7.97 -3.50 10.49
CA TYR A 297 8.10 -2.04 10.57
C TYR A 297 9.32 -1.61 11.38
N LYS A 298 9.62 -2.28 12.50
CA LYS A 298 10.84 -2.03 13.28
C LYS A 298 12.10 -2.32 12.47
N GLU A 299 12.13 -3.42 11.72
CA GLU A 299 13.24 -3.70 10.79
C GLU A 299 13.41 -2.60 9.74
N ALA A 300 12.30 -2.05 9.22
CA ALA A 300 12.35 -0.91 8.29
C ALA A 300 12.95 0.35 8.93
N LEU A 301 12.62 0.66 10.19
CA LEU A 301 13.18 1.82 10.89
C LEU A 301 14.70 1.72 11.13
N ASN A 302 15.24 0.51 11.19
CA ASN A 302 16.68 0.28 11.32
C ASN A 302 17.45 0.53 10.01
N GLN A 303 16.76 0.72 8.87
CA GLN A 303 17.40 0.99 7.59
C GLN A 303 17.87 2.46 7.52
N THR A 304 19.14 2.65 7.15
CA THR A 304 19.82 3.97 7.15
C THR A 304 19.31 4.92 6.08
N ASN A 305 18.85 4.39 4.95
CA ASN A 305 18.47 5.16 3.75
C ASN A 305 16.95 5.14 3.49
N LEU A 306 16.13 4.99 4.54
CA LEU A 306 14.68 5.08 4.45
C LEU A 306 14.26 6.56 4.31
N SER A 307 13.46 6.90 3.31
CA SER A 307 12.98 8.28 3.14
C SER A 307 12.14 8.73 4.33
N THR A 308 12.18 10.03 4.64
CA THR A 308 11.42 10.63 5.75
C THR A 308 9.92 10.31 5.65
N ASP A 309 9.34 10.36 4.44
CA ASP A 309 7.93 10.03 4.22
C ASP A 309 7.58 8.58 4.60
N ILE A 310 8.44 7.62 4.26
CA ILE A 310 8.20 6.22 4.60
C ILE A 310 8.47 5.99 6.09
N ARG A 311 9.48 6.66 6.66
CA ARG A 311 9.75 6.62 8.09
C ARG A 311 8.55 7.11 8.90
N ILE A 312 7.99 8.26 8.55
CA ILE A 312 6.76 8.80 9.16
C ILE A 312 5.61 7.78 9.05
N LYS A 313 5.34 7.25 7.85
CA LYS A 313 4.27 6.25 7.65
C LYS A 313 4.49 4.99 8.47
N THR A 314 5.74 4.55 8.62
CA THR A 314 6.12 3.39 9.41
C THR A 314 5.80 3.60 10.89
N LEU A 315 6.23 4.74 11.45
CA LEU A 315 5.96 5.13 12.83
C LEU A 315 4.45 5.29 13.10
N GLU A 316 3.74 5.98 12.20
CA GLU A 316 2.28 6.12 12.26
C GLU A 316 1.59 4.75 12.33
N ASN A 317 1.95 3.83 11.43
CA ASN A 317 1.33 2.51 11.35
C ASN A 317 1.60 1.67 12.59
N ILE A 318 2.82 1.68 13.13
CA ILE A 318 3.10 0.99 14.41
C ILE A 318 2.22 1.57 15.53
N GLY A 319 2.14 2.90 15.63
CA GLY A 319 1.31 3.55 16.64
C GLY A 319 -0.17 3.18 16.52
N PHE A 320 -0.72 3.14 15.30
CA PHE A 320 -2.10 2.69 15.07
C PHE A 320 -2.32 1.21 15.41
N LEU A 321 -1.37 0.33 15.11
CA LEU A 321 -1.45 -1.09 15.49
C LEU A 321 -1.47 -1.27 17.02
N HIS A 322 -0.63 -0.53 17.75
CA HIS A 322 -0.65 -0.55 19.21
C HIS A 322 -1.94 0.05 19.79
N LYS A 323 -2.44 1.15 19.21
CA LYS A 323 -3.72 1.76 19.60
C LYS A 323 -4.89 0.79 19.45
N ASN A 324 -4.95 0.04 18.35
CA ASN A 324 -6.02 -0.93 18.10
C ASN A 324 -6.05 -2.05 19.16
N ASN A 325 -4.93 -2.32 19.82
CA ASN A 325 -4.80 -3.25 20.94
C ASN A 325 -4.86 -2.56 22.32
N SER A 326 -5.34 -1.31 22.38
CA SER A 326 -5.41 -0.47 23.59
C SER A 326 -4.06 -0.26 24.31
N ALA A 327 -2.94 -0.54 23.64
CA ALA A 327 -1.59 -0.45 24.20
C ALA A 327 -0.97 0.94 23.96
N TYR A 328 -1.61 1.99 24.48
CA TYR A 328 -1.21 3.37 24.23
C TYR A 328 0.23 3.67 24.64
N ASP A 329 0.70 3.13 25.78
CA ASP A 329 2.07 3.35 26.26
C ASP A 329 3.13 2.88 25.24
N LYS A 330 2.80 1.87 24.44
CA LYS A 330 3.67 1.39 23.34
C LYS A 330 3.53 2.23 22.08
N ALA A 331 2.39 2.88 21.86
CA ALA A 331 2.15 3.73 20.69
C ALA A 331 2.84 5.10 20.80
N LEU A 332 2.87 5.68 22.01
CA LEU A 332 3.35 7.04 22.26
C LEU A 332 4.76 7.33 21.72
N PRO A 333 5.79 6.48 21.93
CA PRO A 333 7.13 6.77 21.44
C PRO A 333 7.18 6.92 19.91
N TYR A 334 6.41 6.08 19.19
CA TYR A 334 6.36 6.13 17.73
C TYR A 334 5.64 7.37 17.21
N TRP A 335 4.53 7.75 17.83
CA TRP A 335 3.87 9.00 17.45
C TRP A 335 4.69 10.23 17.83
N ALA A 336 5.38 10.23 18.96
CA ALA A 336 6.27 11.32 19.35
C ALA A 336 7.39 11.49 18.33
N GLU A 337 8.06 10.41 17.91
CA GLU A 337 9.08 10.46 16.86
C GLU A 337 8.48 10.97 15.53
N ALA A 338 7.32 10.42 15.10
CA ALA A 338 6.67 10.87 13.87
C ALA A 338 6.27 12.36 13.94
N ALA A 339 5.83 12.86 15.09
CA ALA A 339 5.51 14.26 15.31
C ALA A 339 6.75 15.14 15.15
N THR A 340 7.92 14.76 15.70
CA THR A 340 9.17 15.52 15.49
C THR A 340 9.59 15.58 14.03
N LEU A 341 9.18 14.61 13.21
CA LEU A 341 9.39 14.57 11.77
C LEU A 341 8.31 15.34 10.98
N GLY A 342 7.36 16.00 11.66
CA GLY A 342 6.30 16.80 11.04
C GLY A 342 5.02 16.03 10.69
N SER A 343 4.79 14.85 11.27
CA SER A 343 3.53 14.11 11.07
C SER A 343 2.34 14.79 11.74
N GLU A 344 1.47 15.37 10.93
CA GLU A 344 0.19 15.94 11.39
C GLU A 344 -0.70 14.88 12.08
N LYS A 345 -0.72 13.66 11.52
CA LYS A 345 -1.56 12.58 12.05
C LYS A 345 -1.07 12.15 13.43
N ALA A 346 0.24 12.01 13.62
CA ALA A 346 0.81 11.62 14.89
C ALA A 346 0.58 12.71 15.96
N MET A 347 0.79 13.99 15.62
CA MET A 347 0.48 15.10 16.53
C MET A 347 -0.99 15.12 16.95
N MET A 348 -1.91 14.87 16.01
CA MET A 348 -3.35 14.80 16.31
C MET A 348 -3.68 13.63 17.26
N GLU A 349 -3.07 12.46 17.08
CA GLU A 349 -3.27 11.33 17.98
C GLU A 349 -2.66 11.56 19.37
N LEU A 350 -1.49 12.21 19.45
CA LEU A 350 -0.91 12.64 20.72
C LEU A 350 -1.80 13.64 21.45
N ALA A 351 -2.32 14.66 20.76
CA ALA A 351 -3.25 15.63 21.33
C ALA A 351 -4.51 14.95 21.91
N LYS A 352 -5.10 13.99 21.18
CA LYS A 352 -6.23 13.18 21.65
C LYS A 352 -5.86 12.33 22.87
N TYR A 353 -4.68 11.72 22.87
CA TYR A 353 -4.22 10.92 24.01
C TYR A 353 -4.08 11.79 25.27
N PHE A 354 -3.35 12.91 25.18
CA PHE A 354 -3.14 13.80 26.32
C PHE A 354 -4.44 14.44 26.79
N GLU A 355 -5.39 14.74 25.88
CA GLU A 355 -6.71 15.28 26.24
C GLU A 355 -7.59 14.26 26.98
N HIS A 356 -7.67 13.03 26.49
CA HIS A 356 -8.69 12.07 26.95
C HIS A 356 -8.17 11.01 27.92
N HIS A 357 -6.91 10.59 27.80
CA HIS A 357 -6.36 9.48 28.58
C HIS A 357 -5.55 10.00 29.77
N SER A 358 -4.52 10.80 29.53
CA SER A 358 -3.67 11.31 30.62
C SER A 358 -4.23 12.57 31.29
N LYS A 359 -5.19 13.25 30.63
CA LYS A 359 -5.71 14.57 31.03
C LYS A 359 -4.62 15.63 31.23
N ASP A 360 -3.52 15.53 30.48
CA ASP A 360 -2.45 16.54 30.45
C ASP A 360 -2.82 17.59 29.40
N TYR A 361 -3.73 18.50 29.78
CA TYR A 361 -4.28 19.47 28.83
C TYR A 361 -3.23 20.43 28.28
N GLN A 362 -2.16 20.70 29.05
CA GLN A 362 -1.05 21.53 28.58
C GLN A 362 -0.26 20.86 27.45
N LYS A 363 0.05 19.56 27.55
CA LYS A 363 0.67 18.86 26.42
C LYS A 363 -0.28 18.75 25.23
N ALA A 364 -1.56 18.49 25.49
CA ALA A 364 -2.56 18.41 24.42
C ALA A 364 -2.63 19.71 23.61
N ILE A 365 -2.66 20.87 24.28
CA ILE A 365 -2.74 22.16 23.59
C ILE A 365 -1.47 22.49 22.81
N ASN A 366 -0.29 22.16 23.35
CA ASN A 366 0.98 22.40 22.64
C ASN A 366 1.00 21.70 21.27
N TYR A 367 0.56 20.44 21.18
CA TYR A 367 0.47 19.72 19.89
C TYR A 367 -0.57 20.33 18.95
N VAL A 368 -1.69 20.83 19.47
CA VAL A 368 -2.71 21.51 18.65
C VAL A 368 -2.18 22.83 18.08
N GLU A 369 -1.45 23.60 18.88
CA GLU A 369 -0.84 24.85 18.43
C GLU A 369 0.26 24.62 17.39
N GLU A 370 1.08 23.59 17.57
CA GLU A 370 2.08 23.18 16.58
C GLU A 370 1.43 22.78 15.25
N LEU A 371 0.31 22.02 15.30
CA LEU A 371 -0.48 21.68 14.12
C LEU A 371 -1.03 22.91 13.39
N ILE A 372 -1.56 23.89 14.13
CA ILE A 372 -2.07 25.14 13.54
C ILE A 372 -0.94 25.89 12.84
N LEU A 373 0.23 26.01 13.48
CA LEU A 373 1.39 26.67 12.90
C LEU A 373 1.88 25.98 11.62
N LEU A 374 1.94 24.64 11.62
CA LEU A 374 2.30 23.87 10.42
C LEU A 374 1.30 24.08 9.28
N MET A 375 0.02 24.25 9.60
CA MET A 375 -1.02 24.51 8.61
C MET A 375 -0.97 25.91 8.02
N ASP A 376 -0.58 26.91 8.82
CA ASP A 376 -0.44 28.29 8.33
C ASP A 376 0.68 28.42 7.30
N ASN A 377 1.73 27.62 7.43
CA ASN A 377 2.88 27.60 6.54
C ASN A 377 2.66 26.78 5.25
N LYS A 378 1.50 26.11 5.07
CA LYS A 378 1.22 25.27 3.90
C LYS A 378 0.36 25.98 2.85
N GLU A 379 0.71 25.82 1.58
CA GLU A 379 -0.01 26.43 0.45
C GLU A 379 -1.37 25.77 0.14
N ASN A 380 -1.70 24.62 0.75
CA ASN A 380 -2.91 23.87 0.44
C ASN A 380 -4.17 24.50 1.07
N ARG A 381 -4.76 25.46 0.34
CA ARG A 381 -5.96 26.24 0.76
C ARG A 381 -7.18 25.38 1.10
N ILE A 382 -7.43 24.29 0.39
CA ILE A 382 -8.61 23.43 0.61
C ILE A 382 -8.47 22.70 1.96
N ARG A 383 -7.32 22.07 2.19
CA ARG A 383 -7.05 21.36 3.44
C ARG A 383 -7.05 22.29 4.64
N LYS A 384 -6.50 23.50 4.48
CA LYS A 384 -6.54 24.55 5.51
C LYS A 384 -7.96 24.93 5.90
N LYS A 385 -8.85 25.14 4.93
CA LYS A 385 -10.26 25.49 5.17
C LYS A 385 -11.03 24.42 5.96
N ILE A 386 -10.66 23.15 5.80
CA ILE A 386 -11.33 22.02 6.47
C ILE A 386 -10.79 21.81 7.88
N LEU A 387 -9.46 21.75 8.04
CA LEU A 387 -8.84 21.28 9.27
C LEU A 387 -8.64 22.40 10.31
N LEU A 388 -8.48 23.66 9.88
CA LEU A 388 -8.17 24.78 10.78
C LEU A 388 -9.32 25.05 11.76
N PRO A 389 -10.60 25.11 11.34
CA PRO A 389 -11.70 25.31 12.27
C PRO A 389 -11.82 24.20 13.33
N GLU A 390 -11.52 22.94 12.95
CA GLU A 390 -11.53 21.81 13.90
C GLU A 390 -10.42 21.96 14.96
N LEU A 391 -9.23 22.37 14.54
CA LEU A 391 -8.10 22.61 15.45
C LEU A 391 -8.35 23.79 16.37
N GLU A 392 -8.88 24.90 15.85
CA GLU A 392 -9.24 26.09 16.62
C GLU A 392 -10.33 25.77 17.66
N HIS A 393 -11.37 25.04 17.27
CA HIS A 393 -12.42 24.60 18.19
C HIS A 393 -11.85 23.70 19.29
N ARG A 394 -10.95 22.77 18.95
CA ARG A 394 -10.26 21.94 19.95
C ARG A 394 -9.37 22.76 20.88
N LYS A 395 -8.62 23.74 20.34
CA LYS A 395 -7.78 24.67 21.12
C LYS A 395 -8.62 25.45 22.13
N GLN A 396 -9.75 26.02 21.72
CA GLN A 396 -10.69 26.70 22.61
C GLN A 396 -11.22 25.78 23.72
N ARG A 397 -11.61 24.55 23.35
CA ARG A 397 -12.07 23.54 24.31
C ARG A 397 -10.99 23.17 25.33
N LEU A 398 -9.73 23.03 24.90
CA LEU A 398 -8.60 22.74 25.78
C LEU A 398 -8.29 23.91 26.71
N TYR A 399 -8.30 25.16 26.23
CA TYR A 399 -8.14 26.33 27.10
C TYR A 399 -9.21 26.40 28.18
N LYS A 400 -10.48 26.13 27.86
CA LYS A 400 -11.56 26.08 28.86
C LYS A 400 -11.28 25.03 29.93
N LYS A 401 -10.75 23.85 29.56
CA LYS A 401 -10.36 22.81 30.51
C LYS A 401 -9.17 23.22 31.38
N ILE A 402 -8.16 23.87 30.80
CA ILE A 402 -6.99 24.38 31.54
C ILE A 402 -7.40 25.46 32.54
N LEU A 403 -8.24 26.41 32.12
CA LEU A 403 -8.74 27.47 32.98
C LEU A 403 -9.53 26.88 34.15
N LYS A 404 -10.43 25.93 33.88
CA LYS A 404 -11.17 25.21 34.91
C LYS A 404 -10.25 24.46 35.89
N GLU A 405 -9.19 23.79 35.40
CA GLU A 405 -8.22 23.14 36.30
C GLU A 405 -7.46 24.13 37.18
N LYS A 406 -7.17 25.33 36.65
CA LYS A 406 -6.51 26.39 37.40
C LYS A 406 -7.43 26.97 38.46
N GLU A 407 -8.66 27.32 38.10
CA GLU A 407 -9.72 27.74 39.02
C GLU A 407 -9.93 26.70 40.13
N MET A 408 -9.93 25.41 39.80
CA MET A 408 -10.04 24.33 40.79
C MET A 408 -8.84 24.25 41.74
N LYS A 409 -7.61 24.50 41.25
CA LYS A 409 -6.41 24.52 42.12
C LYS A 409 -6.39 25.74 43.04
N ASP A 410 -6.93 26.86 42.58
CA ASP A 410 -6.99 28.12 43.33
C ASP A 410 -8.29 28.24 44.17
N ALA A 411 -9.17 27.23 44.11
CA ALA A 411 -10.47 27.24 44.78
C ALA A 411 -10.35 27.23 46.31
N GLN A 412 -11.14 28.07 46.97
CA GLN A 412 -11.16 28.22 48.42
C GLN A 412 -12.36 27.48 49.00
N LEU A 413 -12.11 26.69 50.05
CA LEU A 413 -13.17 26.03 50.81
C LEU A 413 -13.91 27.09 51.63
N ILE A 414 -15.18 27.31 51.32
CA ILE A 414 -16.01 28.32 52.00
C ILE A 414 -17.06 27.72 52.93
N TYR A 415 -17.47 26.46 52.72
CA TYR A 415 -18.49 25.83 53.53
C TYR A 415 -18.36 24.31 53.63
N ARG A 416 -18.74 23.74 54.78
CA ARG A 416 -18.89 22.29 54.97
C ARG A 416 -20.33 21.98 55.34
N ALA A 417 -21.10 21.46 54.39
CA ALA A 417 -22.49 21.08 54.60
C ALA A 417 -22.61 19.65 55.19
N PRO A 418 -23.65 19.38 56.00
CA PRO A 418 -23.87 18.05 56.62
C PRO A 418 -24.30 16.96 55.63
N GLY A 419 -24.41 17.26 54.33
CA GLY A 419 -24.78 16.29 53.30
C GLY A 419 -24.95 16.93 51.92
N MET A 420 -25.02 16.09 50.88
CA MET A 420 -25.10 16.54 49.48
C MET A 420 -26.31 17.45 49.20
N LEU A 421 -27.48 17.13 49.75
CA LEU A 421 -28.69 17.95 49.55
C LEU A 421 -28.52 19.36 50.12
N ALA A 422 -27.99 19.47 51.34
CA ALA A 422 -27.72 20.76 51.96
C ALA A 422 -26.66 21.56 51.17
N ALA A 423 -25.62 20.87 50.67
CA ALA A 423 -24.62 21.52 49.84
C ALA A 423 -25.19 22.02 48.50
N GLN A 424 -26.08 21.26 47.86
CA GLN A 424 -26.76 21.67 46.63
C GLN A 424 -27.68 22.87 46.87
N SER A 425 -28.38 22.93 48.00
CA SER A 425 -29.18 24.11 48.34
C SER A 425 -28.31 25.37 48.50
N ILE A 426 -27.15 25.25 49.12
CA ILE A 426 -26.20 26.37 49.28
C ILE A 426 -25.55 26.72 47.93
N GLN A 427 -25.28 25.74 47.07
CA GLN A 427 -24.79 25.98 45.72
C GLN A 427 -25.79 26.79 44.90
N ILE A 428 -27.08 26.44 44.93
CA ILE A 428 -28.15 27.19 44.25
C ILE A 428 -28.26 28.62 44.80
N LEU A 429 -28.13 28.79 46.13
CA LEU A 429 -28.10 30.11 46.75
C LEU A 429 -26.92 30.93 46.24
N LEU A 430 -25.71 30.39 46.24
CA LEU A 430 -24.54 31.10 45.72
C LEU A 430 -24.72 31.46 44.24
N GLU A 431 -25.27 30.55 43.43
CA GLU A 431 -25.58 30.79 42.02
C GLU A 431 -26.59 31.93 41.82
N SER A 432 -27.55 32.13 42.73
CA SER A 432 -28.48 33.28 42.67
C SER A 432 -27.81 34.63 42.92
N PHE A 433 -26.64 34.63 43.58
CA PHE A 433 -25.78 35.82 43.73
C PHE A 433 -24.71 35.89 42.64
N HIS A 434 -24.86 35.13 41.54
CA HIS A 434 -23.89 35.01 40.46
C HIS A 434 -22.52 34.44 40.89
N ILE A 435 -22.45 33.78 42.06
CA ILE A 435 -21.24 33.14 42.56
C ILE A 435 -21.23 31.68 42.14
N GLN A 436 -20.29 31.32 41.28
CA GLN A 436 -20.11 29.93 40.86
C GLN A 436 -19.42 29.13 41.97
N SER A 437 -20.06 28.05 42.43
CA SER A 437 -19.52 27.18 43.47
C SER A 437 -19.51 25.72 43.03
N GLN A 438 -18.62 24.92 43.61
CA GLN A 438 -18.54 23.48 43.39
C GLN A 438 -18.71 22.71 44.69
N VAL A 439 -19.55 21.67 44.64
CA VAL A 439 -19.81 20.76 45.74
C VAL A 439 -19.00 19.48 45.55
N ILE A 440 -18.19 19.11 46.55
CA ILE A 440 -17.40 17.88 46.58
C ILE A 440 -17.80 17.09 47.82
N GLN A 441 -18.31 15.87 47.63
CA GLN A 441 -18.65 14.98 48.73
C GLN A 441 -17.38 14.39 49.35
N GLU A 442 -17.21 14.52 50.66
CA GLU A 442 -16.23 13.74 51.39
C GLU A 442 -16.74 12.30 51.49
N SER A 443 -16.04 11.39 50.82
CA SER A 443 -16.29 9.96 51.00
C SER A 443 -15.69 9.56 52.34
N ALA A 444 -16.51 9.25 53.35
CA ALA A 444 -16.04 8.46 54.48
C ALA A 444 -15.49 7.14 53.91
N GLY A 445 -14.22 6.84 54.20
CA GLY A 445 -13.41 5.87 53.48
C GLY A 445 -14.04 4.48 53.31
N ILE A 446 -13.71 3.84 52.19
CA ILE A 446 -13.94 2.42 51.95
C ILE A 446 -13.04 1.62 52.90
N ALA A 447 -13.64 1.04 53.93
CA ALA A 447 -13.09 -0.13 54.62
C ALA A 447 -14.23 -1.12 54.88
N TYR A 448 -14.17 -2.28 54.20
CA TYR A 448 -14.96 -3.48 54.47
C TYR A 448 -16.48 -3.31 54.71
N GLY A 449 -17.23 -3.10 53.62
CA GLY A 449 -18.54 -3.76 53.44
C GLY A 449 -19.66 -3.50 54.46
N PHE A 450 -19.61 -2.45 55.27
CA PHE A 450 -20.71 -2.03 56.14
C PHE A 450 -20.94 -0.51 56.00
N THR A 451 -22.06 -0.11 55.38
CA THR A 451 -22.56 1.27 55.46
C THR A 451 -23.37 1.42 56.73
N ALA A 452 -22.81 2.13 57.72
CA ALA A 452 -23.52 2.51 58.93
C ALA A 452 -23.25 3.99 59.27
N GLY A 453 -24.27 4.83 59.07
CA GLY A 453 -24.49 6.09 59.82
C GLY A 453 -23.77 7.36 59.36
N GLY A 454 -24.57 8.39 59.03
CA GLY A 454 -24.18 9.79 58.81
C GLY A 454 -24.02 10.15 57.33
N LEU A 455 -24.85 11.06 56.82
CA LEU A 455 -24.61 11.68 55.51
C LEU A 455 -23.16 12.20 55.49
N GLY A 456 -22.34 11.73 54.55
CA GLY A 456 -20.99 12.26 54.37
C GLY A 456 -21.07 13.78 54.18
N SER A 457 -20.21 14.53 54.87
CA SER A 457 -20.06 15.97 54.69
C SER A 457 -19.79 16.28 53.21
N ALA A 458 -20.31 17.41 52.75
CA ALA A 458 -20.04 17.90 51.41
C ALA A 458 -19.41 19.30 51.52
N ASN A 459 -18.25 19.47 50.91
CA ASN A 459 -17.47 20.69 50.94
C ASN A 459 -17.85 21.55 49.73
N ILE A 460 -18.01 22.85 49.95
CA ILE A 460 -18.35 23.83 48.93
C ILE A 460 -17.14 24.73 48.71
N TYR A 461 -16.69 24.79 47.47
CA TYR A 461 -15.55 25.60 47.06
C TYR A 461 -15.99 26.68 46.07
N VAL A 462 -15.35 27.85 46.13
CA VAL A 462 -15.50 28.94 45.16
C VAL A 462 -14.15 29.42 44.68
N SER A 463 -14.13 30.23 43.62
CA SER A 463 -12.91 30.90 43.19
C SER A 463 -12.36 31.80 44.32
N LYS A 464 -11.05 32.05 44.32
CA LYS A 464 -10.44 32.99 45.28
C LYS A 464 -11.01 34.42 45.14
N GLU A 465 -11.47 34.79 43.96
CA GLU A 465 -12.04 36.11 43.68
C GLU A 465 -13.41 36.26 44.37
N ASP A 466 -14.20 35.18 44.36
CA ASP A 466 -15.54 35.16 44.95
C ASP A 466 -15.53 34.81 46.45
N GLU A 467 -14.39 34.44 47.03
CA GLU A 467 -14.27 33.97 48.43
C GLU A 467 -14.93 34.92 49.42
N VAL A 468 -14.60 36.22 49.33
CA VAL A 468 -15.09 37.24 50.27
C VAL A 468 -16.59 37.44 50.14
N GLU A 469 -17.13 37.39 48.92
CA GLU A 469 -18.56 37.59 48.67
C GLU A 469 -19.35 36.33 49.06
N ALA A 470 -18.83 35.15 48.76
CA ALA A 470 -19.45 33.88 49.10
C ALA A 470 -19.53 33.67 50.62
N ILE A 471 -18.48 34.03 51.37
CA ILE A 471 -18.49 34.00 52.84
C ILE A 471 -19.59 34.92 53.37
N LYS A 472 -19.73 36.14 52.83
CA LYS A 472 -20.80 37.06 53.25
C LYS A 472 -22.19 36.50 52.98
N VAL A 473 -22.41 35.90 51.82
CA VAL A 473 -23.71 35.26 51.48
C VAL A 473 -24.02 34.12 52.44
N ILE A 474 -23.02 33.29 52.78
CA ILE A 474 -23.17 32.22 53.77
C ILE A 474 -23.45 32.78 55.17
N GLU A 475 -22.75 33.83 55.61
CA GLU A 475 -22.98 34.47 56.91
C GLU A 475 -24.39 35.08 57.01
N LEU A 476 -24.88 35.68 55.92
CA LEU A 476 -26.26 36.19 55.82
C LEU A 476 -27.30 35.07 55.87
N MET A 477 -27.00 33.92 55.25
CA MET A 477 -27.83 32.72 55.33
C MET A 477 -27.90 32.19 56.76
N GLU A 478 -26.75 32.00 57.42
CA GLU A 478 -26.69 31.44 58.78
C GLU A 478 -27.29 32.36 59.84
N SER A 479 -27.20 33.68 59.64
CA SER A 479 -27.82 34.68 60.51
C SER A 479 -29.31 34.92 60.22
N GLY A 480 -29.86 34.34 59.14
CA GLY A 480 -31.26 34.53 58.72
C GLY A 480 -31.56 35.93 58.18
N ALA A 481 -30.54 36.68 57.75
CA ALA A 481 -30.63 38.08 57.33
C ALA A 481 -30.68 38.28 55.81
N LEU A 482 -30.85 37.20 55.03
CA LEU A 482 -31.08 37.26 53.57
C LEU A 482 -32.38 38.02 53.27
N LYS A 483 -32.26 39.27 52.84
CA LYS A 483 -33.37 40.01 52.24
C LYS A 483 -33.35 39.79 50.74
N ILE A 484 -34.45 39.25 50.21
CA ILE A 484 -34.73 39.25 48.78
C ILE A 484 -35.12 40.69 48.43
N GLU A 485 -34.40 41.34 47.53
CA GLU A 485 -34.87 42.59 46.93
C GLU A 485 -36.00 42.24 45.94
N ASP A 486 -37.24 42.55 46.33
CA ASP A 486 -38.41 42.49 45.45
C ASP A 486 -38.33 43.66 44.46
N ASP A 487 -37.64 43.46 43.34
CA ASP A 487 -37.66 44.41 42.22
C ASP A 487 -38.35 43.77 41.00
N ILE A 488 -39.67 43.62 41.12
CA ILE A 488 -40.58 43.57 39.97
C ILE A 488 -41.79 44.45 40.31
N SER A 489 -41.66 45.75 40.04
CA SER A 489 -42.83 46.61 39.88
C SER A 489 -43.58 46.16 38.63
N THR A 490 -44.70 45.46 38.82
CA THR A 490 -45.77 45.35 37.84
C THR A 490 -46.35 46.74 37.60
N ASP A 491 -46.08 47.32 36.44
CA ASP A 491 -46.98 48.20 35.69
C ASP A 491 -46.27 48.68 34.41
N GLN A 492 -46.50 47.98 33.29
CA GLN A 492 -46.69 48.60 31.97
C GLN A 492 -47.13 47.57 30.92
N GLU A 493 -48.41 47.70 30.55
CA GLU A 493 -49.03 47.50 29.23
C GLU A 493 -48.78 46.17 28.48
N PHE A 494 -49.80 45.31 28.54
CA PHE A 494 -50.08 44.32 27.52
C PHE A 494 -50.43 45.05 26.21
N ASP A 495 -49.50 45.07 25.26
CA ASP A 495 -49.84 45.25 23.85
C ASP A 495 -50.21 43.88 23.26
N ASP A 496 -51.42 43.82 22.71
CA ASP A 496 -51.98 42.71 21.96
C ASP A 496 -51.04 42.30 20.82
N ILE A 497 -50.48 41.09 20.91
CA ILE A 497 -49.89 40.40 19.76
C ILE A 497 -50.79 39.21 19.45
N GLU A 498 -51.48 39.32 18.32
CA GLU A 498 -52.32 38.30 17.70
C GLU A 498 -51.57 36.97 17.55
N PHE A 499 -52.17 35.90 18.06
CA PHE A 499 -51.78 34.52 17.76
C PHE A 499 -52.34 34.16 16.37
N GLU A 500 -51.48 34.09 15.35
CA GLU A 500 -51.78 33.28 14.16
C GLU A 500 -51.52 31.80 14.51
N ASP A 501 -52.62 31.09 14.74
CA ASP A 501 -52.71 29.63 14.69
C ASP A 501 -52.38 29.17 13.27
N ASP A 502 -51.31 28.40 13.09
CA ASP A 502 -51.21 27.47 11.97
C ASP A 502 -50.31 26.27 12.32
N ASP A 503 -50.95 25.26 12.92
CA ASP A 503 -50.61 23.86 12.69
C ASP A 503 -51.89 23.20 12.13
N PRO A 504 -51.83 22.57 10.96
CA PRO A 504 -51.71 21.12 11.03
C PRO A 504 -50.87 20.51 9.90
N LEU A 505 -49.99 19.60 10.32
CA LEU A 505 -49.79 18.28 9.71
C LEU A 505 -50.80 17.92 8.60
N LYS A 506 -50.32 17.82 7.36
CA LYS A 506 -50.83 16.89 6.35
C LYS A 506 -49.70 16.17 5.63
N SER A 507 -49.80 14.85 5.72
CA SER A 507 -49.25 13.84 4.84
C SER A 507 -49.67 14.08 3.39
N ASP A 508 -48.78 13.81 2.43
CA ASP A 508 -48.82 12.62 1.55
C ASP A 508 -47.87 12.81 0.35
N ASP A 509 -47.32 11.67 -0.08
CA ASP A 509 -46.56 11.35 -1.32
C ASP A 509 -45.07 11.73 -1.46
#